data_AF-A0A3M7IZM7-F1
#
_entry.id   AF-A0A3M7IZM7-F1
#
_cell.length_a   1.000
_cell.length_b   1.000
_cell.length_c   1.000
_cell.angle_alpha   90.00
_cell.angle_beta   90.00
_cell.angle_gamma   90.00
#
_symmetry.space_group_name_H-M   'P 1'
#
loop_
_entity.id
_entity.type
_entity.pdbx_description
1 polymer ?
#
loop_
_entity_poly.entity_id
_entity_poly.type
_entity_poly.pdbx_seq_one_letter_code
_entity_poly.pdbx_strand_id
1 'polypeptide(L)'
;MKFTSAVATASLAAIAAAAPSKTITKRADSCGQWASIQTGNYVLYNNLWGQDNADSGQGCVGLDSLSGNSIAWHSIWTWKGGNAIKSYPNVVVNSAEDLTIGAISSMQSTWDWDYSGTNLNLDVAYDIFTSSTAGGSNEYEVMIWLSSMGAVGPISANYGADGSATPIATVDLAGYSWNVYSGSNGVNAVFSFLPVSGNDINSFSGDVYEFISYLIDNQGLPSSQYLISAGAGTEPTTGQDAVFTVTEYSMTIA
;
A
#
# COMPACT_ATOMS: atom_id res chain seq x y z
N MET A 1 66.54 -20.15 -43.35
CA MET A 1 65.14 -19.92 -43.77
C MET A 1 64.74 -18.54 -43.27
N LYS A 2 64.24 -17.68 -44.17
CA LYS A 2 63.97 -16.25 -43.91
C LYS A 2 62.67 -16.11 -43.10
N PHE A 3 62.70 -15.39 -41.98
CA PHE A 3 61.48 -15.01 -41.25
C PHE A 3 61.04 -13.61 -41.70
N THR A 4 59.96 -13.56 -42.48
CA THR A 4 59.25 -12.34 -42.87
C THR A 4 58.37 -11.90 -41.70
N SER A 5 58.60 -10.69 -41.19
CA SER A 5 57.73 -10.05 -40.19
C SER A 5 56.53 -9.43 -40.90
N ALA A 6 55.30 -9.80 -40.50
CA ALA A 6 54.08 -9.12 -40.90
C ALA A 6 53.66 -8.14 -39.81
N VAL A 7 53.61 -6.85 -40.13
CA VAL A 7 53.07 -5.80 -39.27
C VAL A 7 51.56 -5.75 -39.51
N ALA A 8 50.76 -6.11 -38.50
CA ALA A 8 49.32 -5.93 -38.52
C ALA A 8 48.97 -4.57 -37.90
N THR A 9 48.48 -3.65 -38.72
CA THR A 9 47.92 -2.37 -38.28
C THR A 9 46.53 -2.60 -37.69
N ALA A 10 46.39 -2.45 -36.38
CA ALA A 10 45.10 -2.52 -35.69
C ALA A 10 44.42 -1.14 -35.72
N SER A 11 43.32 -1.03 -36.47
CA SER A 11 42.44 0.13 -36.47
C SER A 11 41.61 0.13 -35.18
N LEU A 12 41.85 1.09 -34.27
CA LEU A 12 40.95 1.32 -33.14
C LEU A 12 39.66 1.97 -33.65
N ALA A 13 38.56 1.22 -33.69
CA ALA A 13 37.22 1.78 -33.80
C ALA A 13 36.86 2.41 -32.43
N ALA A 14 36.71 3.73 -32.40
CA ALA A 14 36.23 4.44 -31.22
C ALA A 14 34.77 4.08 -30.96
N ILE A 15 34.50 3.36 -29.88
CA ILE A 15 33.13 3.16 -29.36
C ILE A 15 32.72 4.49 -28.72
N ALA A 16 31.88 5.26 -29.42
CA ALA A 16 31.23 6.41 -28.83
C ALA A 16 30.26 5.89 -27.75
N ALA A 17 30.61 6.10 -26.48
CA ALA A 17 29.69 5.86 -25.37
C ALA A 17 28.51 6.83 -25.50
N ALA A 18 27.31 6.30 -25.68
CA ALA A 18 26.09 7.10 -25.64
C ALA A 18 25.95 7.71 -24.25
N ALA A 19 25.97 9.05 -24.15
CA ALA A 19 25.67 9.73 -22.91
C ALA A 19 24.21 9.47 -22.51
N PRO A 20 23.91 9.16 -21.24
CA PRO A 20 22.54 8.97 -20.80
C PRO A 20 21.74 10.26 -21.02
N SER A 21 20.68 10.16 -21.82
CA SER A 21 19.73 11.25 -22.04
C SER A 21 18.99 11.57 -20.73
N LYS A 22 18.90 12.86 -20.36
CA LYS A 22 18.13 13.36 -19.20
C LYS A 22 16.61 13.39 -19.44
N THR A 23 16.12 12.67 -20.46
CA THR A 23 14.68 12.61 -20.74
C THR A 23 14.12 11.46 -19.91
N ILE A 24 13.41 11.76 -18.83
CA ILE A 24 12.60 10.75 -18.12
C ILE A 24 11.45 10.41 -19.07
N THR A 25 11.61 9.33 -19.83
CA THR A 25 10.47 8.72 -20.52
C THR A 25 9.51 8.20 -19.45
N LYS A 26 8.22 8.54 -19.55
CA LYS A 26 7.16 7.93 -18.73
C LYS A 26 7.38 6.41 -18.76
N ARG A 27 7.62 5.78 -17.60
CA ARG A 27 7.71 4.32 -17.55
C ARG A 27 6.33 3.76 -17.92
N ALA A 28 6.31 2.70 -18.71
CA ALA A 28 5.08 1.96 -18.93
C ALA A 28 4.59 1.37 -17.60
N ASP A 29 3.28 1.24 -17.47
CA ASP A 29 2.66 0.65 -16.28
C ASP A 29 3.12 -0.80 -16.12
N SER A 30 3.24 -1.22 -14.86
CA SER A 30 3.70 -2.54 -14.47
C SER A 30 2.52 -3.42 -14.08
N CYS A 31 2.22 -4.42 -14.91
CA CYS A 31 1.03 -5.26 -14.78
C CYS A 31 1.31 -6.69 -14.26
N GLY A 32 2.56 -7.02 -13.92
CA GLY A 32 2.89 -8.34 -13.37
C GLY A 32 2.29 -8.50 -11.96
N GLN A 33 1.83 -9.71 -11.63
CA GLN A 33 1.20 -10.02 -10.33
C GLN A 33 2.00 -9.48 -9.13
N TRP A 34 3.32 -9.71 -9.14
CA TRP A 34 4.27 -9.31 -8.10
C TRP A 34 5.22 -8.21 -8.57
N ALA A 35 4.84 -7.46 -9.60
CA ALA A 35 5.66 -6.34 -10.06
C ALA A 35 5.78 -5.28 -8.96
N SER A 36 6.97 -4.70 -8.85
CA SER A 36 7.24 -3.62 -7.91
C SER A 36 8.21 -2.60 -8.50
N ILE A 37 8.12 -1.37 -8.01
CA ILE A 37 8.96 -0.23 -8.39
C ILE A 37 9.53 0.38 -7.11
N GLN A 38 10.84 0.27 -6.92
CA GLN A 38 11.54 0.95 -5.83
C GLN A 38 11.82 2.40 -6.22
N THR A 39 11.50 3.35 -5.34
CA THR A 39 11.73 4.78 -5.58
C THR A 39 11.84 5.55 -4.26
N GLY A 40 12.92 6.31 -4.07
CA GLY A 40 13.17 7.01 -2.80
C GLY A 40 13.13 6.05 -1.60
N ASN A 41 12.34 6.40 -0.59
CA ASN A 41 12.10 5.58 0.60
C ASN A 41 10.91 4.62 0.44
N TYR A 42 10.43 4.41 -0.78
CA TYR A 42 9.21 3.67 -1.03
C TYR A 42 9.44 2.46 -1.94
N VAL A 43 8.55 1.48 -1.80
CA VAL A 43 8.33 0.43 -2.79
C VAL A 43 6.85 0.44 -3.16
N LEU A 44 6.58 0.70 -4.44
CA LEU A 44 5.24 0.58 -5.02
C LEU A 44 5.05 -0.85 -5.53
N TYR A 45 4.02 -1.55 -5.06
CA TYR A 45 3.68 -2.90 -5.45
C TYR A 45 2.39 -2.93 -6.27
N ASN A 46 2.35 -3.80 -7.29
CA ASN A 46 1.08 -4.13 -7.97
C ASN A 46 0.24 -5.10 -7.12
N ASN A 47 0.90 -6.10 -6.51
CA ASN A 47 0.35 -7.00 -5.50
C ASN A 47 -1.03 -7.57 -5.84
N LEU A 48 -1.12 -8.32 -6.94
CA LEU A 48 -2.36 -9.00 -7.35
C LEU A 48 -2.50 -10.36 -6.66
N TRP A 49 -2.38 -10.38 -5.32
CA TRP A 49 -2.31 -11.62 -4.54
C TRP A 49 -3.57 -12.48 -4.63
N GLY A 50 -4.73 -11.85 -4.78
CA GLY A 50 -6.04 -12.50 -4.83
C GLY A 50 -6.61 -12.65 -6.24
N GLN A 51 -5.83 -12.42 -7.29
CA GLN A 51 -6.36 -12.38 -8.68
C GLN A 51 -7.03 -13.69 -9.10
N ASP A 52 -6.59 -14.83 -8.55
CA ASP A 52 -7.14 -16.15 -8.85
C ASP A 52 -8.56 -16.35 -8.29
N ASN A 53 -9.03 -15.46 -7.41
CA ASN A 53 -10.42 -15.41 -6.94
C ASN A 53 -11.35 -14.66 -7.91
N ALA A 54 -10.82 -14.07 -8.99
CA ALA A 54 -11.61 -13.39 -10.01
C ALA A 54 -12.03 -14.36 -11.12
N ASP A 55 -13.24 -14.16 -11.67
CA ASP A 55 -13.64 -14.83 -12.92
C ASP A 55 -12.81 -14.31 -14.09
N SER A 56 -12.50 -13.01 -14.06
CA SER A 56 -11.58 -12.35 -15.00
C SER A 56 -11.17 -10.98 -14.49
N GLY A 57 -10.05 -10.47 -14.96
CA GLY A 57 -9.60 -9.12 -14.68
C GLY A 57 -8.10 -8.94 -14.85
N GLN A 58 -7.64 -7.72 -14.61
CA GLN A 58 -6.24 -7.33 -14.62
C GLN A 58 -6.05 -6.08 -13.76
N GLY A 59 -4.82 -5.87 -13.29
CA GLY A 59 -4.41 -4.67 -12.60
C GLY A 59 -2.97 -4.30 -12.93
N CYS A 60 -2.71 -3.00 -13.04
CA CYS A 60 -1.37 -2.45 -13.25
C CYS A 60 -1.14 -1.27 -12.29
N VAL A 61 0.13 -0.97 -12.02
CA VAL A 61 0.56 0.24 -11.31
C VAL A 61 1.56 1.05 -12.13
N GLY A 62 1.52 2.37 -11.98
CA GLY A 62 2.45 3.29 -12.61
C GLY A 62 2.99 4.29 -11.60
N LEU A 63 4.31 4.53 -11.62
CA LEU A 63 4.94 5.61 -10.87
C LEU A 63 4.88 6.90 -11.69
N ASP A 64 4.26 7.94 -11.15
CA ASP A 64 4.12 9.23 -11.84
C ASP A 64 5.25 10.19 -11.48
N SER A 65 5.54 10.36 -10.18
CA SER A 65 6.64 11.22 -9.74
C SER A 65 7.11 10.92 -8.31
N LEU A 66 8.29 11.45 -7.97
CA LEU A 66 8.80 11.55 -6.61
C LEU A 66 9.40 12.95 -6.45
N SER A 67 8.90 13.72 -5.47
CA SER A 67 9.40 15.04 -5.12
C SER A 67 9.67 15.11 -3.62
N GLY A 68 10.95 15.20 -3.24
CA GLY A 68 11.34 15.05 -1.84
C GLY A 68 10.93 13.68 -1.30
N ASN A 69 10.11 13.66 -0.25
CA ASN A 69 9.53 12.45 0.33
C ASN A 69 8.08 12.19 -0.15
N SER A 70 7.57 12.96 -1.12
CA SER A 70 6.20 12.81 -1.64
C SER A 70 6.20 12.03 -2.95
N ILE A 71 5.50 10.89 -2.97
CA ILE A 71 5.35 10.00 -4.13
C ILE A 71 3.96 10.16 -4.74
N ALA A 72 3.89 10.26 -6.07
CA ALA A 72 2.65 10.22 -6.84
C ALA A 72 2.65 8.99 -7.74
N TRP A 73 1.53 8.28 -7.77
CA TRP A 73 1.38 7.02 -8.50
C TRP A 73 -0.09 6.74 -8.81
N HIS A 74 -0.33 5.76 -9.67
CA HIS A 74 -1.68 5.31 -9.98
C HIS A 74 -1.76 3.79 -10.10
N SER A 75 -2.97 3.27 -9.93
CA SER A 75 -3.34 1.92 -10.35
C SER A 75 -4.51 1.97 -11.32
N ILE A 76 -4.45 1.16 -12.36
CA ILE A 76 -5.55 0.92 -13.29
C ILE A 76 -5.94 -0.54 -13.22
N TRP A 77 -7.23 -0.84 -13.11
CA TRP A 77 -7.68 -2.22 -12.99
C TRP A 77 -9.13 -2.45 -13.43
N THR A 78 -9.45 -3.71 -13.62
CA THR A 78 -10.81 -4.23 -13.80
C THR A 78 -10.85 -5.60 -13.19
N TRP A 79 -11.83 -5.85 -12.32
CA TRP A 79 -12.03 -7.14 -11.66
C TRP A 79 -13.49 -7.56 -11.74
N LYS A 80 -13.73 -8.82 -12.10
CA LYS A 80 -15.06 -9.42 -12.21
C LYS A 80 -15.12 -10.73 -11.43
N GLY A 81 -16.27 -11.01 -10.83
CA GLY A 81 -16.53 -12.26 -10.13
C GLY A 81 -16.08 -12.27 -8.67
N GLY A 82 -16.88 -12.96 -7.84
CA GLY A 82 -16.64 -13.14 -6.41
C GLY A 82 -16.66 -11.84 -5.58
N ASN A 83 -16.62 -12.00 -4.26
CA ASN A 83 -16.56 -10.89 -3.30
C ASN A 83 -15.21 -10.82 -2.55
N ALA A 84 -14.28 -11.73 -2.85
CA ALA A 84 -12.94 -11.71 -2.26
C ALA A 84 -12.11 -10.57 -2.84
N ILE A 85 -11.18 -10.03 -2.03
CA ILE A 85 -10.17 -9.08 -2.49
C ILE A 85 -9.32 -9.70 -3.60
N LYS A 86 -9.00 -8.93 -4.64
CA LYS A 86 -8.21 -9.40 -5.80
C LYS A 86 -6.77 -8.92 -5.79
N SER A 87 -6.52 -7.77 -5.19
CA SER A 87 -5.22 -7.14 -5.17
C SER A 87 -5.12 -6.13 -4.05
N TYR A 88 -3.92 -5.72 -3.69
CA TYR A 88 -3.67 -4.55 -2.87
C TYR A 88 -2.52 -3.74 -3.46
N PRO A 89 -2.71 -3.07 -4.62
CA PRO A 89 -1.71 -2.15 -5.14
C PRO A 89 -1.48 -1.05 -4.10
N ASN A 90 -0.24 -0.96 -3.63
CA ASN A 90 0.08 -0.16 -2.46
C ASN A 90 1.52 0.34 -2.50
N VAL A 91 1.76 1.42 -1.77
CA VAL A 91 3.10 1.92 -1.49
C VAL A 91 3.48 1.60 -0.06
N VAL A 92 4.63 0.96 0.14
CA VAL A 92 5.20 0.66 1.46
C VAL A 92 6.38 1.60 1.71
N VAL A 93 6.47 2.13 2.91
CA VAL A 93 7.64 2.90 3.35
C VAL A 93 8.72 1.94 3.81
N ASN A 94 9.93 2.09 3.29
CA ASN A 94 11.10 1.40 3.78
C ASN A 94 11.51 2.01 5.13
N SER A 95 11.18 1.36 6.23
CA SER A 95 11.84 1.61 7.51
C SER A 95 13.16 0.85 7.52
N ALA A 96 14.28 1.57 7.65
CA ALA A 96 15.62 0.97 7.66
C ALA A 96 15.94 0.20 8.97
N GLU A 97 15.02 0.20 9.93
CA GLU A 97 15.25 -0.22 11.31
C GLU A 97 14.18 -1.20 11.80
N ASP A 98 14.63 -2.25 12.51
CA ASP A 98 13.79 -3.19 13.24
C ASP A 98 13.19 -2.50 14.48
N LEU A 99 12.22 -1.61 14.25
CA LEU A 99 11.58 -0.81 15.30
C LEU A 99 10.44 -1.59 15.95
N THR A 100 10.43 -1.64 17.28
CA THR A 100 9.21 -1.99 18.01
C THR A 100 8.22 -0.83 17.94
N ILE A 101 6.93 -1.12 17.80
CA ILE A 101 5.90 -0.08 17.72
C ILE A 101 5.89 0.84 18.94
N GLY A 102 6.24 0.36 20.14
CA GLY A 102 6.38 1.20 21.33
C GLY A 102 7.59 2.14 21.34
N ALA A 103 8.52 2.00 20.40
CA ALA A 103 9.65 2.90 20.22
C ALA A 103 9.35 4.00 19.19
N ILE A 104 8.24 3.87 18.44
CA ILE A 104 7.82 4.87 17.46
C ILE A 104 7.19 6.05 18.21
N SER A 105 7.64 7.24 17.88
CA SER A 105 7.13 8.51 18.41
C SER A 105 6.10 9.15 17.50
N SER A 106 6.20 8.94 16.19
CA SER A 106 5.20 9.38 15.21
C SER A 106 5.30 8.62 13.88
N MET A 107 4.20 8.58 13.14
CA MET A 107 4.08 8.12 11.76
C MET A 107 3.35 9.19 10.95
N GLN A 108 3.95 10.38 10.84
CA GLN A 108 3.37 11.50 10.11
C GLN A 108 3.13 11.16 8.65
N SER A 109 1.90 11.29 8.18
CA SER A 109 1.53 11.00 6.80
C SER A 109 0.64 12.08 6.19
N THR A 110 0.82 12.28 4.88
CA THR A 110 -0.12 13.01 4.01
C THR A 110 -0.51 12.08 2.87
N TRP A 111 -1.79 12.04 2.52
CA TRP A 111 -2.29 11.20 1.43
C TRP A 111 -3.47 11.87 0.72
N ASP A 112 -3.24 12.28 -0.53
CA ASP A 112 -4.23 12.87 -1.43
C ASP A 112 -4.47 11.95 -2.62
N TRP A 113 -5.73 11.52 -2.78
CA TRP A 113 -6.11 10.52 -3.76
C TRP A 113 -7.50 10.74 -4.36
N ASP A 114 -7.70 10.21 -5.56
CA ASP A 114 -8.97 10.21 -6.28
C ASP A 114 -9.24 8.84 -6.90
N TYR A 115 -10.52 8.55 -7.16
CA TYR A 115 -10.96 7.33 -7.80
C TYR A 115 -11.97 7.61 -8.90
N SER A 116 -11.80 6.96 -10.05
CA SER A 116 -12.82 6.90 -11.10
C SER A 116 -13.06 5.47 -11.57
N GLY A 117 -14.20 5.25 -12.23
CA GLY A 117 -14.61 3.94 -12.74
C GLY A 117 -16.09 3.68 -12.50
N THR A 118 -16.52 2.45 -12.73
CA THR A 118 -17.91 2.04 -12.53
C THR A 118 -18.00 0.74 -11.75
N ASN A 119 -19.08 0.59 -10.97
CA ASN A 119 -19.36 -0.59 -10.14
C ASN A 119 -18.19 -0.93 -9.18
N LEU A 120 -17.58 0.09 -8.60
CA LEU A 120 -16.45 -0.03 -7.69
C LEU A 120 -16.90 -0.63 -6.36
N ASN A 121 -16.26 -1.75 -5.97
CA ASN A 121 -16.37 -2.36 -4.66
C ASN A 121 -14.95 -2.54 -4.10
N LEU A 122 -14.53 -1.64 -3.22
CA LEU A 122 -13.15 -1.50 -2.76
C LEU A 122 -13.05 -0.67 -1.50
N ASP A 123 -11.91 -0.76 -0.82
CA ASP A 123 -11.46 0.25 0.13
C ASP A 123 -10.30 1.09 -0.41
N VAL A 124 -10.00 2.17 0.31
CA VAL A 124 -8.71 2.87 0.25
C VAL A 124 -8.20 2.94 1.67
N ALA A 125 -7.07 2.31 1.96
CA ALA A 125 -6.64 2.07 3.33
C ALA A 125 -5.13 2.21 3.52
N TYR A 126 -4.74 2.70 4.70
CA TYR A 126 -3.45 2.34 5.26
C TYR A 126 -3.50 0.90 5.75
N ASP A 127 -2.36 0.21 5.65
CA ASP A 127 -2.21 -1.16 6.14
C ASP A 127 -0.84 -1.33 6.80
N ILE A 128 -0.88 -1.81 8.04
CA ILE A 128 0.26 -1.87 8.95
C ILE A 128 0.31 -3.26 9.58
N PHE A 129 1.44 -3.93 9.42
CA PHE A 129 1.65 -5.26 9.99
C PHE A 129 2.69 -5.24 11.09
N THR A 130 2.47 -6.04 12.12
CA THR A 130 3.44 -6.23 13.22
C THR A 130 3.66 -7.70 13.53
N SER A 131 4.79 -8.00 14.18
CA SER A 131 5.15 -9.35 14.63
C SER A 131 5.87 -9.32 15.98
N SER A 132 5.87 -10.42 16.73
CA SER A 132 6.64 -10.53 17.98
C SER A 132 8.15 -10.58 17.75
N THR A 133 8.60 -10.82 16.52
CA THR A 133 10.01 -10.85 16.14
C THR A 133 10.29 -9.94 14.94
N ALA A 134 11.49 -9.35 14.93
CA ALA A 134 11.97 -8.62 13.76
C ALA A 134 12.01 -9.53 12.52
N GLY A 135 11.35 -9.11 11.44
CA GLY A 135 11.21 -9.90 10.20
C GLY A 135 10.37 -11.19 10.34
N GLY A 136 9.62 -11.33 11.43
CA GLY A 136 8.72 -12.46 11.65
C GLY A 136 7.50 -12.44 10.73
N SER A 137 6.70 -13.51 10.80
CA SER A 137 5.39 -13.54 10.16
C SER A 137 4.43 -12.58 10.86
N ASN A 138 3.53 -11.99 10.09
CA ASN A 138 2.52 -11.06 10.61
C ASN A 138 1.68 -11.72 11.71
N GLU A 139 1.44 -11.00 12.79
CA GLU A 139 0.59 -11.41 13.92
C GLU A 139 -0.60 -10.45 14.09
N TYR A 140 -0.36 -9.16 13.88
CA TYR A 140 -1.39 -8.12 13.88
C TYR A 140 -1.38 -7.35 12.57
N GLU A 141 -2.58 -6.93 12.18
CA GLU A 141 -2.88 -6.12 11.02
C GLU A 141 -3.75 -4.95 11.45
N VAL A 142 -3.30 -3.73 11.18
CA VAL A 142 -4.01 -2.50 11.53
C VAL A 142 -4.30 -1.74 10.26
N MET A 143 -5.58 -1.69 9.90
CA MET A 143 -6.06 -0.99 8.72
C MET A 143 -6.78 0.30 9.08
N ILE A 144 -6.50 1.38 8.35
CA ILE A 144 -7.19 2.67 8.53
C ILE A 144 -7.78 3.04 7.18
N TRP A 145 -9.09 2.82 7.04
CA TRP A 145 -9.80 2.96 5.77
C TRP A 145 -10.22 4.40 5.58
N LEU A 146 -9.60 5.11 4.64
CA LEU A 146 -10.03 6.45 4.25
C LEU A 146 -11.31 6.44 3.41
N SER A 147 -11.63 5.30 2.78
CA SER A 147 -12.84 5.11 1.99
C SER A 147 -13.29 3.65 2.01
N SER A 148 -14.61 3.48 1.86
CA SER A 148 -15.26 2.18 1.62
C SER A 148 -16.31 2.42 0.53
N MET A 149 -16.01 2.00 -0.70
CA MET A 149 -16.90 2.16 -1.85
C MET A 149 -17.59 0.84 -2.16
N GLY A 150 -18.91 0.88 -2.37
CA GLY A 150 -19.70 -0.31 -2.70
C GLY A 150 -19.96 -1.19 -1.48
N ALA A 151 -20.17 -2.49 -1.71
CA ALA A 151 -20.54 -3.48 -0.70
C ALA A 151 -19.30 -4.20 -0.13
N VAL A 152 -18.35 -3.44 0.40
CA VAL A 152 -17.20 -3.97 1.14
C VAL A 152 -17.32 -3.60 2.63
N GLY A 153 -16.68 -4.39 3.49
CA GLY A 153 -16.71 -4.15 4.93
C GLY A 153 -15.49 -4.73 5.63
N PRO A 154 -15.18 -4.25 6.84
CA PRO A 154 -14.00 -4.67 7.58
C PRO A 154 -14.14 -6.10 8.09
N ILE A 155 -13.01 -6.74 8.36
CA ILE A 155 -12.98 -7.97 9.14
C ILE A 155 -13.47 -7.67 10.55
N SER A 156 -14.51 -8.39 10.98
CA SER A 156 -15.11 -8.23 12.30
C SER A 156 -15.42 -9.58 12.94
N ALA A 157 -15.35 -9.64 14.25
CA ALA A 157 -15.90 -10.72 15.09
C ALA A 157 -17.30 -10.38 15.62
N ASN A 158 -17.72 -9.12 15.53
CA ASN A 158 -19.01 -8.64 16.03
C ASN A 158 -19.92 -8.25 14.86
N TYR A 159 -21.12 -8.83 14.83
CA TYR A 159 -22.12 -8.59 13.81
C TYR A 159 -23.48 -8.32 14.43
N GLY A 160 -24.21 -7.39 13.81
CA GLY A 160 -25.61 -7.12 14.11
C GLY A 160 -26.52 -8.23 13.60
N ALA A 161 -27.78 -8.19 14.04
CA ALA A 161 -28.81 -9.15 13.58
C ALA A 161 -29.09 -9.05 12.06
N ASP A 162 -28.72 -7.93 11.44
CA ASP A 162 -28.81 -7.69 9.99
C ASP A 162 -27.59 -8.21 9.21
N GLY A 163 -26.60 -8.79 9.91
CA GLY A 163 -25.36 -9.29 9.31
C GLY A 163 -24.31 -8.22 9.03
N SER A 164 -24.55 -6.97 9.43
CA SER A 164 -23.55 -5.90 9.33
C SER A 164 -22.50 -6.00 10.44
N ALA A 165 -21.25 -5.64 10.15
CA ALA A 165 -20.22 -5.55 11.17
C ALA A 165 -20.58 -4.43 12.16
N THR A 166 -20.44 -4.70 13.45
CA THR A 166 -20.68 -3.71 14.52
C THR A 166 -19.37 -3.28 15.16
N PRO A 167 -19.13 -1.97 15.32
CA PRO A 167 -17.89 -1.49 15.91
C PRO A 167 -17.79 -1.84 17.38
N ILE A 168 -16.56 -2.09 17.85
CA ILE A 168 -16.24 -2.32 19.27
C ILE A 168 -16.05 -1.01 20.04
N ALA A 169 -15.75 0.08 19.33
CA ALA A 169 -15.56 1.42 19.88
C ALA A 169 -15.76 2.49 18.81
N THR A 170 -15.96 3.72 19.26
CA THR A 170 -15.87 4.94 18.43
C THR A 170 -14.88 5.89 19.08
N VAL A 171 -13.92 6.40 18.31
CA VAL A 171 -12.78 7.21 18.81
C VAL A 171 -12.50 8.40 17.93
N ASP A 172 -11.96 9.47 18.50
CA ASP A 172 -11.48 10.64 17.74
C ASP A 172 -9.95 10.60 17.67
N LEU A 173 -9.40 10.44 16.46
CA LEU A 173 -7.97 10.31 16.18
C LEU A 173 -7.62 11.06 14.89
N ALA A 174 -6.45 11.72 14.87
CA ALA A 174 -5.92 12.46 13.72
C ALA A 174 -6.93 13.46 13.11
N GLY A 175 -7.81 14.04 13.94
CA GLY A 175 -8.82 15.02 13.51
C GLY A 175 -10.13 14.44 12.94
N TYR A 176 -10.33 13.12 13.00
CA TYR A 176 -11.53 12.44 12.50
C TYR A 176 -12.12 11.50 13.55
N SER A 177 -13.42 11.21 13.44
CA SER A 177 -14.10 10.20 14.25
C SER A 177 -14.12 8.85 13.51
N TRP A 178 -13.70 7.79 14.18
CA TRP A 178 -13.52 6.45 13.63
C TRP A 178 -14.32 5.40 14.40
N ASN A 179 -15.01 4.54 13.67
CA ASN A 179 -15.53 3.28 14.16
C ASN A 179 -14.41 2.24 14.13
N VAL A 180 -14.16 1.60 15.27
CA VAL A 180 -13.14 0.56 15.41
C VAL A 180 -13.79 -0.81 15.29
N TYR A 181 -13.24 -1.67 14.46
CA TYR A 181 -13.64 -3.06 14.29
C TYR A 181 -12.47 -3.97 14.67
N SER A 182 -12.79 -5.18 15.10
CA SER A 182 -11.78 -6.19 15.44
C SER A 182 -12.25 -7.58 15.02
N GLY A 183 -11.35 -8.37 14.46
CA GLY A 183 -11.59 -9.76 14.09
C GLY A 183 -10.29 -10.49 13.76
N SER A 184 -10.37 -11.53 12.94
CA SER A 184 -9.19 -12.26 12.46
C SER A 184 -9.42 -12.76 11.03
N ASN A 185 -8.37 -12.69 10.21
CA ASN A 185 -8.34 -13.30 8.88
C ASN A 185 -7.91 -14.78 8.90
N GLY A 186 -7.78 -15.37 10.10
CA GLY A 186 -7.31 -16.73 10.34
C GLY A 186 -5.80 -16.85 10.58
N VAL A 187 -5.03 -15.81 10.25
CA VAL A 187 -3.57 -15.73 10.47
C VAL A 187 -3.24 -14.58 11.42
N ASN A 188 -3.78 -13.40 11.16
CA ASN A 188 -3.56 -12.18 11.94
C ASN A 188 -4.78 -11.87 12.81
N ALA A 189 -4.56 -11.20 13.93
CA ALA A 189 -5.58 -10.37 14.57
C ALA A 189 -5.69 -9.05 13.78
N VAL A 190 -6.90 -8.69 13.36
CA VAL A 190 -7.14 -7.54 12.48
C VAL A 190 -7.92 -6.48 13.24
N PHE A 191 -7.42 -5.25 13.19
CA PHE A 191 -8.15 -4.06 13.63
C PHE A 191 -8.38 -3.15 12.42
N SER A 192 -9.60 -2.65 12.25
CA SER A 192 -9.94 -1.73 11.16
C SER A 192 -10.61 -0.48 11.69
N PHE A 193 -10.17 0.69 11.23
CA PHE A 193 -10.76 1.98 11.56
C PHE A 193 -11.48 2.52 10.32
N LEU A 194 -12.78 2.77 10.43
CA LEU A 194 -13.59 3.34 9.35
C LEU A 194 -14.22 4.67 9.79
N PRO A 195 -14.32 5.70 8.94
CA PRO A 195 -14.90 6.99 9.31
C PRO A 195 -16.35 6.84 9.76
N VAL A 196 -16.71 7.46 10.87
CA VAL A 196 -18.10 7.47 11.37
C VAL A 196 -19.03 8.18 10.39
N SER A 197 -18.51 9.17 9.66
CA SER A 197 -19.27 9.92 8.66
C SER A 197 -19.76 9.05 7.51
N GLY A 198 -19.08 7.93 7.23
CA GLY A 198 -19.28 7.12 6.02
C GLY A 198 -18.88 7.83 4.72
N ASN A 199 -18.28 9.03 4.80
CA ASN A 199 -17.81 9.77 3.64
C ASN A 199 -16.34 9.47 3.37
N ASP A 200 -15.95 9.56 2.10
CA ASP A 200 -14.56 9.41 1.68
C ASP A 200 -13.69 10.54 2.24
N ILE A 201 -12.50 10.18 2.71
CA ILE A 201 -11.43 11.11 3.11
C ILE A 201 -10.39 11.11 1.99
N ASN A 202 -10.65 11.87 0.92
CA ASN A 202 -9.77 11.98 -0.25
C ASN A 202 -8.45 12.73 0.02
N SER A 203 -8.39 13.48 1.12
CA SER A 203 -7.22 14.23 1.56
C SER A 203 -7.05 14.04 3.06
N PHE A 204 -6.04 13.27 3.44
CA PHE A 204 -5.69 12.99 4.83
C PHE A 204 -4.33 13.57 5.15
N SER A 205 -4.21 14.20 6.33
CA SER A 205 -2.92 14.59 6.90
C SER A 205 -3.00 14.47 8.42
N GLY A 206 -2.12 13.66 9.00
CA GLY A 206 -2.16 13.36 10.42
C GLY A 206 -1.10 12.34 10.86
N ASP A 207 -1.06 12.08 12.16
CA ASP A 207 -0.20 11.06 12.73
C ASP A 207 -0.89 9.70 12.71
N VAL A 208 -0.41 8.80 11.85
CA VAL A 208 -0.94 7.43 11.77
C VAL A 208 -0.63 6.64 13.05
N TYR A 209 0.36 7.06 13.84
CA TYR A 209 0.72 6.40 15.08
C TYR A 209 -0.36 6.55 16.18
N GLU A 210 -1.23 7.57 16.10
CA GLU A 210 -2.35 7.73 17.05
C GLU A 210 -3.26 6.49 17.09
N PHE A 211 -3.44 5.82 15.94
CA PHE A 211 -4.22 4.58 15.84
C PHE A 211 -3.53 3.41 16.53
N ILE A 212 -2.22 3.28 16.34
CA ILE A 212 -1.40 2.24 16.97
C ILE A 212 -1.35 2.46 18.48
N SER A 213 -1.13 3.71 18.92
CA SER A 213 -1.15 4.08 20.34
C SER A 213 -2.49 3.75 20.99
N TYR A 214 -3.60 4.06 20.33
CA TYR A 214 -4.93 3.71 20.84
C TYR A 214 -5.07 2.18 21.03
N LEU A 215 -4.63 1.37 20.07
CA LEU A 215 -4.70 -0.09 20.19
C LEU A 215 -3.81 -0.64 21.30
N ILE A 216 -2.63 -0.06 21.50
CA ILE A 216 -1.74 -0.41 22.62
C ILE A 216 -2.45 -0.16 23.95
N ASP A 217 -3.01 1.04 24.11
CA ASP A 217 -3.58 1.49 25.38
C ASP A 217 -4.94 0.85 25.71
N ASN A 218 -5.74 0.51 24.69
CA ASN A 218 -7.14 0.16 24.87
C ASN A 218 -7.53 -1.22 24.34
N GLN A 219 -6.78 -1.78 23.39
CA GLN A 219 -7.15 -3.02 22.69
C GLN A 219 -6.12 -4.15 22.85
N GLY A 220 -5.08 -3.92 23.66
CA GLY A 220 -4.12 -4.95 24.05
C GLY A 220 -3.08 -5.30 22.97
N LEU A 221 -2.87 -4.44 21.97
CA LEU A 221 -1.77 -4.58 21.02
C LEU A 221 -0.43 -4.45 21.79
N PRO A 222 0.44 -5.47 21.84
CA PRO A 222 1.65 -5.37 22.65
C PRO A 222 2.64 -4.37 22.04
N SER A 223 3.04 -3.34 22.79
CA SER A 223 3.99 -2.33 22.32
C SER A 223 5.38 -2.90 21.97
N SER A 224 5.68 -4.12 22.41
CA SER A 224 6.90 -4.87 22.06
C SER A 224 6.88 -5.49 20.66
N GLN A 225 5.75 -5.43 19.94
CA GLN A 225 5.66 -5.91 18.56
C GLN A 225 6.59 -5.09 17.66
N TYR A 226 7.30 -5.75 16.76
CA TYR A 226 8.09 -5.14 15.70
C TYR A 226 7.18 -4.72 14.55
N LEU A 227 7.39 -3.50 14.04
CA LEU A 227 6.80 -3.07 12.79
C LEU A 227 7.39 -3.88 11.64
N ILE A 228 6.54 -4.58 10.88
CA ILE A 228 6.95 -5.37 9.72
C ILE A 228 6.79 -4.57 8.42
N SER A 229 5.68 -3.86 8.29
CA SER A 229 5.44 -2.97 7.16
C SER A 229 4.41 -1.91 7.52
N ALA A 230 4.55 -0.74 6.91
CA ALA A 230 3.54 0.30 6.93
C ALA A 230 3.41 0.89 5.51
N GLY A 231 2.19 0.97 5.02
CA GLY A 231 1.92 1.46 3.69
C GLY A 231 0.47 1.86 3.48
N ALA A 232 0.16 2.20 2.24
CA ALA A 232 -1.14 2.71 1.86
C ALA A 232 -1.50 2.29 0.41
N GLY A 233 -2.75 1.91 0.18
CA GLY A 233 -3.21 1.39 -1.10
C GLY A 233 -4.73 1.25 -1.19
N THR A 234 -5.19 0.31 -2.01
CA THR A 234 -6.62 0.03 -2.23
C THR A 234 -6.86 -1.46 -2.41
N GLU A 235 -7.87 -2.03 -1.77
CA GLU A 235 -8.26 -3.43 -1.93
C GLU A 235 -9.55 -3.60 -2.76
N PRO A 236 -9.46 -3.76 -4.10
CA PRO A 236 -10.63 -3.99 -4.92
C PRO A 236 -11.11 -5.44 -4.88
N THR A 237 -12.43 -5.60 -4.84
CA THR A 237 -13.11 -6.88 -5.10
C THR A 237 -13.60 -6.95 -6.54
N THR A 238 -14.31 -5.91 -7.00
CA THR A 238 -14.88 -5.80 -8.36
C THR A 238 -14.97 -4.35 -8.80
N GLY A 239 -15.02 -4.14 -10.12
CA GLY A 239 -15.10 -2.82 -10.75
C GLY A 239 -14.64 -2.85 -12.21
N GLN A 240 -15.01 -1.82 -12.97
CA GLN A 240 -14.64 -1.68 -14.38
C GLN A 240 -14.04 -0.31 -14.67
N ASP A 241 -13.02 -0.32 -15.55
CA ASP A 241 -12.28 0.86 -16.01
C ASP A 241 -11.85 1.74 -14.83
N ALA A 242 -11.41 1.09 -13.75
CA ALA A 242 -11.13 1.71 -12.49
C ALA A 242 -9.74 2.36 -12.54
N VAL A 243 -9.65 3.60 -12.08
CA VAL A 243 -8.40 4.35 -11.97
C VAL A 243 -8.29 4.94 -10.58
N PHE A 244 -7.35 4.41 -9.79
CA PHE A 244 -6.94 4.96 -8.52
C PHE A 244 -5.75 5.88 -8.74
N THR A 245 -5.88 7.16 -8.42
CA THR A 245 -4.80 8.15 -8.61
C THR A 245 -4.38 8.70 -7.26
N VAL A 246 -3.13 8.50 -6.88
CA VAL A 246 -2.51 9.11 -5.70
C VAL A 246 -1.67 10.28 -6.19
N THR A 247 -2.17 11.49 -5.94
CA THR A 247 -1.50 12.73 -6.36
C THR A 247 -0.36 13.10 -5.41
N GLU A 248 -0.49 12.72 -4.14
CA GLU A 248 0.53 12.90 -3.12
C GLU A 248 0.37 11.81 -2.06
N TYR A 249 1.46 11.12 -1.76
CA TYR A 249 1.58 10.29 -0.56
C TYR A 249 2.94 10.55 0.07
N SER A 250 2.95 10.71 1.39
CA SER A 250 4.18 10.61 2.17
C SER A 250 3.91 9.98 3.52
N MET A 251 4.92 9.29 4.05
CA MET A 251 4.92 8.87 5.44
C MET A 251 6.35 8.93 5.98
N THR A 252 6.50 9.40 7.22
CA THR A 252 7.77 9.45 7.95
C THR A 252 7.57 8.82 9.32
N ILE A 253 8.36 7.80 9.58
CA ILE A 253 8.36 7.04 10.85
C ILE A 253 9.55 7.55 11.66
N ALA A 254 9.31 8.03 12.88
CA ALA A 254 10.31 8.62 13.76
C ALA A 254 10.27 8.03 15.16
#